data_AF-A0A653JDM7-F1
#
_entry.id   AF-A0A653JDM7-F1
#
_cell.length_a   1.000
_cell.length_b   1.000
_cell.length_c   1.000
_cell.angle_alpha   90.00
_cell.angle_beta   90.00
_cell.angle_gamma   90.00
#
_symmetry.space_group_name_H-M   'P 1'
#
loop_
_entity.id
_entity.type
_entity.pdbx_description
1 polymer ?
#
loop_
_entity_poly.entity_id
_entity_poly.type
_entity_poly.pdbx_seq_one_letter_code
_entity_poly.pdbx_strand_id
1 'polypeptide(L)'
;MLNTESLFPHAGSFAMRRNRDNGKYDIPVRILRRNPDGSLLIGDPVPGGKRRNAASINCNVPIADLLPTSRQRCLRARHKHAFQVSV
;
A
#
# COMPACT_ATOMS: atom_id res chain seq x y z
N MET A 1 -12.60 4.49 24.37
CA MET A 1 -11.49 3.59 24.01
C MET A 1 -11.54 3.36 22.51
N LEU A 2 -10.55 3.85 21.76
CA LEU A 2 -10.43 3.58 20.32
C LEU A 2 -10.05 2.11 20.15
N ASN A 3 -10.89 1.33 19.47
CA ASN A 3 -10.69 -0.09 19.16
C ASN A 3 -9.35 -0.28 18.45
N THR A 4 -8.32 -0.69 19.21
CA THR A 4 -6.94 -0.88 18.75
C THR A 4 -6.70 -2.25 18.14
N GLU A 5 -7.69 -3.15 18.15
CA GLU A 5 -7.54 -4.54 17.70
C GLU A 5 -7.54 -4.74 16.16
N SER A 6 -7.82 -3.69 15.38
CA SER A 6 -7.82 -3.74 13.91
C SER A 6 -6.68 -2.94 13.25
N LEU A 7 -5.64 -2.58 14.01
CA LEU A 7 -4.74 -1.49 13.61
C LEU A 7 -3.67 -1.86 12.57
N PHE A 8 -3.23 -3.11 12.47
CA PHE A 8 -2.18 -3.48 11.51
C PHE A 8 -1.88 -4.99 11.44
N PRO A 9 -1.39 -5.50 10.31
CA PRO A 9 -1.93 -5.48 8.95
C PRO A 9 -2.68 -6.79 8.65
N HIS A 10 -3.97 -6.68 8.31
CA HIS A 10 -4.81 -7.79 7.85
C HIS A 10 -5.26 -7.59 6.40
N ALA A 11 -5.75 -8.66 5.77
CA ALA A 11 -6.30 -8.60 4.41
C ALA A 11 -7.39 -7.52 4.29
N GLY A 12 -7.39 -6.78 3.18
CA GLY A 12 -8.30 -5.67 2.92
C GLY A 12 -7.83 -4.31 3.41
N SER A 13 -6.85 -4.24 4.33
CA SER A 13 -6.30 -2.98 4.84
C SER A 13 -5.42 -2.24 3.84
N PHE A 14 -5.15 -0.97 4.14
CA PHE A 14 -4.32 -0.08 3.34
C PHE A 14 -3.00 0.20 4.04
N ALA A 15 -1.94 0.33 3.27
CA ALA A 15 -0.61 0.67 3.78
C ALA A 15 0.13 1.59 2.80
N MET A 16 1.12 2.29 3.31
CA MET A 16 2.16 2.91 2.49
C MET A 16 3.36 1.96 2.49
N ARG A 17 3.84 1.58 1.31
CA ARG A 17 5.06 0.81 1.13
C ARG A 17 6.26 1.75 1.10
N ARG A 18 7.34 1.31 1.75
CA ARG A 18 8.64 1.97 1.64
C ARG A 18 9.17 1.86 0.21
N ASN A 19 9.47 3.00 -0.39
CA ASN A 19 10.15 3.06 -1.66
C ASN A 19 11.65 2.81 -1.43
N ARG A 20 12.21 1.85 -2.17
CA ARG A 20 13.63 1.48 -2.05
C ARG A 20 14.56 2.57 -2.56
N ASP A 21 14.09 3.39 -3.51
CA ASP A 21 14.91 4.40 -4.17
C ASP A 21 15.15 5.62 -3.28
N ASN A 22 14.15 6.01 -2.49
CA ASN A 22 14.20 7.21 -1.66
C ASN A 22 14.04 6.95 -0.15
N GLY A 23 13.81 5.69 0.25
CA GLY A 23 13.62 5.26 1.62
C GLY A 23 12.31 5.71 2.29
N LYS A 24 11.45 6.47 1.61
CA LYS A 24 10.21 7.07 2.14
C LYS A 24 9.00 6.15 1.95
N TYR A 25 7.98 6.33 2.78
CA TYR A 25 6.71 5.61 2.69
C TYR A 25 5.69 6.37 1.83
N ASP A 26 5.87 6.33 0.51
CA ASP A 26 5.10 7.12 -0.45
C ASP A 26 4.33 6.27 -1.49
N ILE A 27 4.52 4.94 -1.51
CA ILE A 27 3.83 4.05 -2.45
C ILE A 27 2.56 3.49 -1.80
N PRO A 28 1.35 3.97 -2.15
CA PRO A 28 0.12 3.47 -1.54
C PRO A 28 -0.22 2.07 -2.05
N VAL A 29 -0.61 1.16 -1.15
CA VAL A 29 -0.93 -0.24 -1.46
C VAL A 29 -2.11 -0.77 -0.63
N ARG A 30 -2.75 -1.84 -1.12
CA ARG A 30 -3.73 -2.63 -0.36
C ARG A 30 -3.14 -3.98 0.01
N ILE A 31 -3.31 -4.38 1.25
CA ILE A 31 -2.94 -5.71 1.74
C ILE A 31 -3.99 -6.70 1.26
N LEU A 32 -3.56 -7.72 0.52
CA LEU A 32 -4.43 -8.75 -0.02
C LEU A 32 -4.44 -9.98 0.88
N ARG A 33 -3.26 -10.38 1.37
CA ARG A 33 -3.11 -11.57 2.20
C ARG A 33 -1.84 -11.48 3.05
N ARG A 34 -1.84 -12.16 4.20
CA ARG A 34 -0.64 -12.46 4.97
C ARG A 34 -0.13 -13.85 4.63
N ASN A 35 1.14 -13.96 4.30
CA ASN A 35 1.78 -15.23 4.00
C ASN A 35 2.32 -15.88 5.30
N PRO A 36 2.50 -17.21 5.31
CA PRO A 36 3.02 -17.94 6.48
C PRO A 36 4.44 -17.52 6.89
N ASP A 37 5.25 -17.04 5.94
CA ASP A 37 6.62 -16.55 6.14
C ASP A 37 6.69 -15.17 6.82
N GLY A 38 5.54 -14.58 7.17
CA GLY A 38 5.44 -13.25 7.79
C GLY A 38 5.45 -12.09 6.80
N SER A 39 5.59 -12.35 5.49
CA SER A 39 5.43 -11.35 4.44
C SER A 39 3.95 -11.06 4.14
N LEU A 40 3.69 -9.93 3.52
CA LEU A 40 2.35 -9.51 3.11
C LEU A 40 2.29 -9.41 1.59
N LEU A 41 1.30 -10.09 1.02
CA LEU A 41 0.94 -9.92 -0.38
C LEU A 41 0.18 -8.60 -0.50
N ILE A 42 0.74 -7.65 -1.23
CA ILE A 42 0.16 -6.33 -1.45
C ILE A 42 -0.16 -6.11 -2.93
N GLY A 43 -1.11 -5.22 -3.21
CA GLY A 43 -1.52 -4.85 -4.57
C GLY A 43 -1.87 -3.37 -4.70
N ASP A 44 -2.30 -2.98 -5.91
CA ASP A 44 -2.75 -1.61 -6.18
C ASP A 44 -3.94 -1.28 -5.26
N PRO A 45 -3.92 -0.11 -4.59
CA PRO A 45 -4.98 0.29 -3.68
C PRO A 45 -6.33 0.59 -4.36
N VAL A 46 -6.42 0.66 -5.70
CA VAL A 46 -7.62 1.08 -6.44
C VAL A 46 -8.03 0.06 -7.51
N PRO A 47 -9.23 -0.53 -7.40
CA PRO A 47 -9.84 -1.29 -8.51
C PRO A 47 -9.96 -0.40 -9.75
N GLY A 48 -9.43 -0.84 -10.90
CA GLY A 48 -9.46 -0.07 -12.15
C GLY A 48 -8.30 0.91 -12.36
N GLY A 49 -7.21 0.80 -11.57
CA GLY A 49 -5.99 1.58 -11.80
C GLY A 49 -5.41 1.41 -13.22
N LYS A 50 -4.80 2.47 -13.76
CA LYS A 50 -4.16 2.44 -15.09
C LYS A 50 -3.11 1.32 -15.13
N ARG A 51 -3.28 0.37 -16.06
CA ARG A 51 -2.42 -0.82 -16.28
C ARG A 51 -0.90 -0.54 -16.37
N ARG A 52 -0.49 0.70 -16.60
CA ARG A 52 0.92 1.12 -16.74
C ARG A 52 1.60 1.41 -15.40
N ASN A 53 0.80 1.74 -14.37
CA ASN A 53 1.24 1.73 -12.97
C ASN A 53 1.05 0.34 -12.35
N ALA A 54 0.67 -0.65 -13.17
CA ALA A 54 0.45 -2.01 -12.75
C ALA A 54 1.74 -2.82 -12.58
N ALA A 55 2.63 -2.30 -11.75
CA ALA A 55 3.36 -3.16 -10.82
C ALA A 55 2.41 -3.89 -9.83
N SER A 56 1.08 -3.78 -10.03
CA SER A 56 -0.05 -4.64 -9.65
C SER A 56 0.08 -6.11 -10.13
N ILE A 57 1.29 -6.65 -10.19
CA ILE A 57 1.49 -8.07 -9.97
C ILE A 57 1.74 -8.14 -8.48
N ASN A 58 0.75 -8.64 -7.76
CA ASN A 58 0.79 -8.68 -6.31
C ASN A 58 2.18 -9.13 -5.84
N CYS A 59 2.84 -8.33 -5.00
CA CYS A 59 4.18 -8.65 -4.54
C CYS A 59 4.19 -8.90 -3.04
N ASN A 60 5.11 -9.76 -2.62
CA ASN A 60 5.32 -10.04 -1.21
C ASN A 60 6.29 -9.00 -0.65
N VAL A 61 5.88 -8.34 0.44
CA VAL A 61 6.67 -7.30 1.10
C VAL A 61 6.75 -7.62 2.59
N PRO A 62 7.94 -7.51 3.22
CA PRO A 62 8.06 -7.64 4.66
C PRO A 62 7.18 -6.62 5.39
N ILE A 63 6.61 -7.01 6.53
CA ILE A 63 5.80 -6.10 7.34
C ILE A 63 6.56 -4.84 7.75
N ALA A 64 7.89 -4.94 7.92
CA ALA A 64 8.76 -3.82 8.28
C ALA A 64 8.89 -2.75 7.19
N ASP A 65 8.57 -3.08 5.94
CA ASP A 65 8.58 -2.15 4.80
C ASP A 65 7.19 -1.53 4.56
N LEU A 66 6.25 -1.70 5.49
CA LEU A 66 4.89 -1.22 5.39
C LEU A 66 4.54 -0.32 6.58
N LEU A 67 3.87 0.78 6.29
CA LEU A 67 3.31 1.69 7.28
C LEU A 67 1.78 1.65 7.20
N PRO A 68 1.05 1.34 8.30
CA PRO A 68 -0.40 1.35 8.33
C PRO A 68 -0.95 2.69 7.89
N THR A 69 -2.05 2.69 7.14
CA THR A 69 -2.71 3.94 6.78
C THR A 69 -4.18 3.75 6.48
N SER A 70 -4.94 4.84 6.47
CA SER A 70 -6.34 4.82 6.08
C SER A 70 -6.49 4.75 4.55
N ARG A 71 -7.61 4.18 4.10
CA ARG A 71 -7.98 4.17 2.67
C ARG A 71 -7.91 5.57 2.06
N GLN A 72 -8.47 6.57 2.74
CA GLN A 72 -8.52 7.94 2.26
C GLN A 72 -7.11 8.53 2.09
N ARG A 73 -6.19 8.23 3.00
CA ARG A 73 -4.79 8.68 2.91
C ARG A 73 -4.04 7.99 1.77
N CYS A 74 -4.24 6.69 1.54
CA CYS A 74 -3.72 5.99 0.35
C CYS A 74 -4.23 6.61 -0.96
N LEU A 75 -5.53 6.89 -1.04
CA LEU A 75 -6.13 7.51 -2.23
C LEU A 75 -5.56 8.91 -2.48
N ARG A 76 -5.46 9.75 -1.45
CA ARG A 76 -4.86 11.09 -1.58
C ARG A 76 -3.40 11.03 -2.04
N ALA A 77 -2.60 10.12 -1.49
CA ALA A 77 -1.20 9.93 -1.91
C ALA A 77 -1.11 9.52 -3.38
N ARG A 78 -2.00 8.64 -3.85
CA ARG A 78 -2.09 8.24 -5.27
C ARG A 78 -2.41 9.43 -6.18
N HIS A 79 -3.38 10.27 -5.81
CA HIS A 79 -3.73 11.45 -6.61
C HIS A 79 -2.56 12.43 -6.72
N LYS A 80 -1.80 12.63 -5.63
CA LYS A 80 -0.58 13.46 -5.64
C LYS A 80 0.48 12.91 -6.60
N HIS A 81 0.74 11.59 -6.56
CA HIS A 81 1.67 10.94 -7.49
C HIS A 81 1.19 10.99 -8.95
N ALA A 82 -0.12 10.87 -9.21
CA ALA A 82 -0.66 10.93 -10.57
C ALA A 82 -0.51 12.32 -11.21
N PHE A 83 -0.57 13.39 -10.42
CA PHE A 83 -0.40 14.76 -10.89
C PHE A 83 1.07 15.12 -11.14
N GLN A 84 2.00 14.52 -10.39
CA GLN A 84 3.42 14.82 -10.48
C GLN A 84 4.11 14.28 -11.76
N VAL A 85 3.45 13.38 -12.50
CA VAL A 85 3.94 12.79 -13.77
C VAL A 85 3.34 13.49 -14.99
N SER A 86 2.53 14.54 -14.80
CA SER A 86 1.81 15.24 -15.88
C SER A 86 2.38 16.63 -16.22
N VAL A 87 3.65 16.91 -15.90
CA VAL A 87 4.35 18.16 -16.28
C VAL A 87 5.70 17.82 -16.91
#